data_AF-A0A946AC59-F1
#
_entry.id   AF-A0A946AC59-F1
#
_cell.length_a   1.000
_cell.length_b   1.000
_cell.length_c   1.000
_cell.angle_alpha   90.00
_cell.angle_beta   90.00
_cell.angle_gamma   90.00
#
_symmetry.space_group_name_H-M   'P 1'
#
loop_
_entity.id
_entity.type
_entity.pdbx_description
1 polymer ?
#
loop_
_entity_poly.entity_id
_entity_poly.type
_entity_poly.pdbx_seq_one_letter_code
_entity_poly.pdbx_strand_id
1 'polypeptide(L)'
;MFEAERITYRNFWLEQALAEEGDPAPAPPLESERRCDIAIVGGGYTGLWTAIDLKRRDPSLDVVLIEKEICGWGGSGRNAGYLLNM
;
A
#
# COMPACT_ATOMS: atom_id res chain seq x y z
N MET A 1 9.43 23.37 -7.45
CA MET A 1 9.51 21.93 -7.18
C MET A 1 8.99 21.21 -8.41
N PHE A 2 9.70 20.19 -8.91
CA PHE A 2 9.34 19.50 -10.13
C PHE A 2 8.02 18.75 -9.94
N GLU A 3 6.98 19.16 -10.68
CA GLU A 3 5.74 18.41 -10.81
C GLU A 3 6.02 17.28 -11.82
N ALA A 4 6.49 16.14 -11.30
CA ALA A 4 6.59 14.94 -12.12
C ALA A 4 5.17 14.59 -12.60
N GLU A 5 5.01 14.45 -13.92
CA GLU A 5 3.76 14.04 -14.55
C GLU A 5 3.23 12.80 -13.84
N ARG A 6 2.06 12.94 -13.20
CA ARG A 6 1.50 11.88 -12.38
C ARG A 6 1.09 10.75 -13.31
N ILE A 7 1.72 9.58 -13.19
CA ILE A 7 1.25 8.38 -13.89
C ILE A 7 -0.14 8.06 -13.33
N THR A 8 -1.18 8.30 -14.12
CA THR A 8 -2.57 8.10 -13.72
C THR A 8 -3.09 6.69 -14.06
N TYR A 9 -2.36 5.94 -14.88
CA TYR A 9 -2.81 4.62 -15.34
C TYR A 9 -2.56 3.53 -14.29
N ARG A 10 -3.65 2.84 -13.89
CA ARG A 10 -3.60 1.62 -13.08
C ARG A 10 -3.38 0.43 -14.02
N ASN A 11 -2.63 -0.58 -13.57
CA ASN A 11 -2.45 -1.77 -14.39
C ASN A 11 -3.73 -2.63 -14.36
N PHE A 12 -3.95 -3.43 -15.40
CA PHE A 12 -5.14 -4.28 -15.56
C PHE A 12 -5.48 -5.09 -14.29
N TRP A 13 -4.48 -5.71 -13.65
CA TRP A 13 -4.71 -6.54 -12.47
C TRP A 13 -5.21 -5.75 -11.27
N LEU A 14 -4.67 -4.55 -11.05
CA LEU A 14 -5.11 -3.65 -9.99
C LEU A 14 -6.52 -3.10 -10.27
N GLU A 15 -6.84 -2.78 -11.53
CA GLU A 15 -8.19 -2.35 -11.92
C GLU A 15 -9.22 -3.46 -11.69
N GLN A 16 -8.91 -4.69 -12.11
CA GLN A 16 -9.79 -5.83 -11.90
C GLN A 16 -10.02 -6.10 -10.41
N ALA A 17 -8.97 -6.13 -9.59
CA ALA A 17 -9.08 -6.38 -8.16
C ALA A 17 -9.97 -5.34 -7.46
N LEU A 18 -9.78 -4.05 -7.77
CA LEU A 18 -10.61 -2.99 -7.21
C LEU A 18 -12.08 -3.11 -7.65
N ALA A 19 -12.34 -3.46 -8.91
CA ALA A 19 -13.71 -3.67 -9.38
C ALA A 19 -14.40 -4.84 -8.65
N GLU A 20 -13.68 -5.93 -8.37
CA GLU A 20 -14.18 -7.06 -7.56
C GLU A 20 -14.44 -6.67 -6.10
N GLU A 21 -13.68 -5.71 -5.57
CA GLU A 21 -13.87 -5.14 -4.21
C GLU A 21 -14.93 -4.02 -4.15
N GLY A 22 -15.56 -3.67 -5.27
CA GLY A 22 -16.58 -2.60 -5.34
C GLY A 22 -16.02 -1.18 -5.46
N ASP A 23 -14.82 -1.04 -6.03
CA ASP A 23 -14.05 0.21 -6.22
C ASP A 23 -14.00 1.06 -4.95
N PRO A 24 -13.37 0.55 -3.88
CA PRO A 24 -13.33 1.25 -2.61
C PRO A 24 -12.63 2.60 -2.77
N ALA A 25 -13.20 3.64 -2.15
CA ALA A 25 -12.56 4.93 -2.08
C ALA A 25 -11.17 4.80 -1.42
N PRO A 26 -10.15 5.54 -1.89
CA PRO A 26 -8.85 5.57 -1.24
C PRO A 26 -8.96 5.95 0.24
N ALA A 27 -8.00 5.47 1.03
CA ALA A 27 -7.86 5.95 2.40
C ALA A 27 -7.72 7.48 2.41
N PRO A 28 -8.31 8.18 3.40
CA PRO A 28 -8.20 9.63 3.48
C PRO A 28 -6.72 10.05 3.59
N PRO A 29 -6.35 11.20 3.03
CA PRO A 29 -4.99 11.71 3.14
C PRO A 29 -4.61 11.95 4.61
N LEU A 30 -3.32 11.86 4.92
CA LEU A 30 -2.80 12.26 6.22
C LEU A 30 -2.76 13.79 6.30
N GLU A 31 -3.78 14.39 6.90
CA GLU A 31 -3.93 15.86 6.96
C GLU A 31 -3.23 16.51 8.16
N SER A 32 -2.91 15.72 9.20
CA SER A 32 -2.31 16.23 10.44
C SER A 32 -1.26 15.28 11.00
N GLU A 33 -0.48 15.77 11.96
CA GLU A 33 0.50 14.96 12.68
C GLU A 33 -0.19 13.77 13.36
N ARG A 34 0.34 12.57 13.16
CA ARG A 34 -0.12 11.34 13.82
C ARG A 34 1.03 10.72 14.59
N ARG A 35 0.80 10.49 15.88
CA ARG A 35 1.66 9.62 16.71
C ARG A 35 1.20 8.18 16.58
N CYS A 36 2.17 7.28 16.53
CA CYS A 36 2.00 5.83 16.47
C CYS A 36 3.29 5.18 17.00
N ASP A 37 3.22 3.88 17.29
CA ASP A 37 4.42 3.13 17.70
C ASP A 37 5.33 2.89 16.50
N ILE A 38 4.73 2.59 15.33
CA ILE A 38 5.46 2.30 14.10
C ILE A 38 4.77 2.96 12.91
N ALA A 39 5.53 3.77 12.18
CA ALA A 39 5.14 4.35 10.89
C ALA A 39 5.79 3.58 9.73
N ILE A 40 4.97 3.10 8.79
CA ILE A 40 5.38 2.41 7.57
C ILE A 40 5.10 3.32 6.39
N VAL A 41 6.13 3.62 5.60
CA VAL A 41 6.02 4.43 4.38
C VAL A 41 6.09 3.51 3.16
N GLY A 42 4.97 3.39 2.44
CA GLY A 42 4.82 2.58 1.23
C GLY A 42 3.88 1.40 1.39
N GLY A 43 2.81 1.37 0.61
CA GLY A 43 1.78 0.32 0.56
C GLY A 43 2.09 -0.82 -0.41
N GLY A 44 3.37 -1.17 -0.59
CA GLY A 44 3.82 -2.33 -1.38
C GLY A 44 3.84 -3.62 -0.55
N TYR A 45 4.33 -4.71 -1.15
CA TYR A 45 4.43 -6.02 -0.47
C TYR A 45 5.20 -5.95 0.84
N THR A 46 6.37 -5.32 0.83
CA THR A 46 7.21 -5.22 2.03
C THR A 46 6.50 -4.43 3.13
N GLY A 47 5.87 -3.30 2.81
CA GLY A 47 5.18 -2.47 3.80
C GLY A 47 3.96 -3.16 4.39
N LEU A 48 3.12 -3.75 3.55
CA LEU A 48 1.93 -4.48 3.99
C LEU A 48 2.28 -5.73 4.79
N TRP A 49 3.27 -6.51 4.33
CA TRP A 49 3.73 -7.69 5.07
C TRP A 49 4.35 -7.31 6.41
N THR A 50 5.11 -6.23 6.47
CA THR A 50 5.63 -5.69 7.73
C THR A 50 4.49 -5.33 8.69
N ALA A 51 3.45 -4.62 8.21
CA ALA A 51 2.29 -4.29 9.05
C ALA A 51 1.59 -5.54 9.60
N ILE A 52 1.36 -6.54 8.74
CA ILE A 52 0.74 -7.81 9.12
C ILE A 52 1.61 -8.55 10.15
N ASP A 53 2.91 -8.66 9.92
CA ASP A 53 3.83 -9.37 10.82
C ASP A 53 3.92 -8.68 12.19
N LEU A 54 3.97 -7.34 12.23
CA LEU A 54 3.93 -6.56 13.47
C LEU A 54 2.64 -6.81 14.25
N LYS A 55 1.46 -6.69 13.60
CA LYS A 55 0.17 -6.92 14.28
C LYS A 55 -0.02 -8.37 14.72
N ARG A 56 0.61 -9.35 14.06
CA ARG A 56 0.62 -10.76 14.48
C ARG A 56 1.48 -10.99 15.72
N ARG A 57 2.65 -10.34 15.81
CA ARG A 57 3.57 -10.46 16.95
C ARG A 57 3.05 -9.72 18.18
N ASP A 58 2.53 -8.52 17.97
CA ASP A 58 1.95 -7.69 19.02
C ASP A 58 0.72 -6.94 18.48
N PRO A 59 -0.50 -7.45 18.75
CA PRO A 59 -1.73 -6.81 18.34
C PRO A 59 -1.98 -5.44 18.98
N SER A 60 -1.27 -5.08 20.05
CA SER A 60 -1.45 -3.81 20.75
C SER A 60 -0.75 -2.63 20.06
N LEU A 61 0.23 -2.89 19.20
CA LEU A 61 0.95 -1.85 18.46
C LEU A 61 0.02 -0.98 17.61
N ASP A 62 0.13 0.34 17.77
CA ASP A 62 -0.42 1.32 16.83
C ASP A 62 0.50 1.43 15.62
N VAL A 63 0.07 0.80 14.52
CA VAL A 63 0.83 0.75 13.26
C VAL A 63 0.12 1.63 12.24
N VAL A 64 0.79 2.67 11.77
CA VAL A 64 0.30 3.56 10.71
C VAL A 64 1.04 3.24 9.41
N LEU A 65 0.30 2.92 8.35
CA LEU A 65 0.83 2.76 7.00
C LEU A 65 0.37 3.93 6.14
N ILE A 66 1.30 4.58 5.45
CA ILE A 66 1.00 5.66 4.51
C ILE A 66 1.43 5.24 3.10
N GLU A 67 0.59 5.52 2.12
CA GLU A 67 0.86 5.32 0.69
C GLU A 67 0.45 6.60 -0.05
N LYS A 68 1.25 7.02 -1.02
CA LYS A 68 1.00 8.23 -1.81
C LYS A 68 -0.18 8.04 -2.76
N GLU A 69 -0.32 6.84 -3.32
CA GLU A 69 -1.39 6.47 -4.24
C GLU A 69 -2.37 5.52 -3.52
N ILE A 70 -2.48 4.27 -3.98
CA ILE A 70 -3.22 3.21 -3.29
C ILE A 70 -2.30 2.02 -3.02
N CYS A 71 -2.62 1.21 -2.01
CA CYS A 71 -1.88 -0.01 -1.73
C CYS A 71 -1.78 -0.88 -2.99
N GLY A 72 -0.59 -1.41 -3.27
CA GLY A 72 -0.32 -2.17 -4.49
C GLY A 72 -0.11 -1.33 -5.74
N TRP A 73 -0.20 0.01 -5.71
CA TRP A 73 -0.01 0.82 -6.92
C TRP A 73 1.38 0.60 -7.55
N GLY A 74 2.46 0.65 -6.76
CA GLY A 74 3.85 0.63 -7.23
C GLY A 74 4.35 -0.69 -7.82
N GLY A 75 5.67 -0.92 -7.76
CA GLY A 75 6.32 -2.11 -8.34
C GLY A 75 5.74 -3.43 -7.82
N SER A 76 5.25 -3.47 -6.59
CA SER A 76 4.59 -4.64 -6.03
C SER A 76 3.29 -5.03 -6.73
N GLY A 77 2.47 -4.12 -7.28
CA GLY A 77 1.28 -4.53 -8.05
C GLY A 77 1.53 -4.64 -9.55
N ARG A 78 2.70 -4.24 -10.03
CA ARG A 78 3.11 -4.29 -11.45
C ARG A 78 4.12 -5.40 -11.75
N ASN A 79 4.33 -6.31 -10.80
CA ASN A 79 5.23 -7.44 -10.97
C ASN A 79 4.57 -8.57 -11.77
N ALA A 80 5.36 -9.50 -12.31
CA ALA A 80 4.88 -10.58 -13.17
C ALA A 80 4.19 -11.74 -12.41
N GLY A 81 4.14 -11.70 -11.09
CA GLY A 81 3.51 -12.72 -10.24
C GLY A 81 4.30 -14.03 -10.11
N TYR A 82 5.54 -14.07 -10.61
CA TYR A 82 6.36 -15.27 -10.52
C TYR A 82 6.89 -15.49 -9.10
N LEU A 83 6.46 -16.58 -8.49
CA LEU A 83 7.05 -17.14 -7.28
C LEU A 83 7.85 -18.38 -7.69
N LEU A 84 9.17 -18.30 -7.53
CA LEU A 84 10.08 -19.40 -7.81
C LEU A 84 10.42 -20.09 -6.50
N ASN A 85 10.37 -21.42 -6.45
CA ASN A 85 11.08 -22.13 -5.39
C ASN A 85 12.58 -22.09 -5.75
N MET A 86 13.41 -21.74 -4.78
CA MET A 86 14.83 -22.08 -4.84
C MET A 86 15.07 -23.29 -3.96
#